data_AF-B8HIH6-F1
#
_entry.id   AF-B8HIH6-F1
#
_cell.length_a   1.000
_cell.length_b   1.000
_cell.length_c   1.000
_cell.angle_alpha   90.00
_cell.angle_beta   90.00
_cell.angle_gamma   90.00
#
_symmetry.space_group_name_H-M   'P 1'
#
loop_
_entity.id
_entity.type
_entity.pdbx_description
1 polymer ?
#
loop_
_entity_poly.entity_id
_entity_poly.type
_entity_poly.pdbx_seq_one_letter_code
_entity_poly.pdbx_strand_id
1 'polypeptide(L)'
;MTAPDLSGQLIDLFRSYIAADPRLGIWLRYPYISDDDDSYTDGWACESVSAEFAAFARESGWIAVVLRASDPVEPRADYHSWVRLSRDGALIDVDWTARQFHNLFAPNGNDPNVLTLPWPLAWDPAVTGPTTHLIVGEFATVEEETQ
;
A
#
# COMPACT_ATOMS: atom_id res chain seq x y z
N MET A 1 10.89 -23.61 12.64
CA MET A 1 10.04 -22.68 13.41
C MET A 1 9.01 -22.15 12.43
N THR A 2 7.72 -22.25 12.76
CA THR A 2 6.64 -21.73 11.92
C THR A 2 6.52 -20.23 12.16
N ALA A 3 6.41 -19.42 11.09
CA ALA A 3 6.19 -17.98 11.25
C ALA A 3 4.89 -17.72 12.03
N PRO A 4 4.83 -16.70 12.91
CA PRO A 4 3.62 -16.36 13.63
C PRO A 4 2.50 -15.93 12.67
N ASP A 5 1.26 -16.35 12.95
CA ASP A 5 0.08 -15.84 12.26
C ASP A 5 -0.21 -14.41 12.76
N LEU A 6 0.05 -13.44 11.89
CA LEU A 6 -0.16 -12.02 12.18
C LEU A 6 -1.59 -11.55 11.89
N SER A 7 -2.48 -12.41 11.36
CA SER A 7 -3.77 -12.00 10.81
C SER A 7 -4.62 -11.18 11.80
N GLY A 8 -4.73 -11.61 13.06
CA GLY A 8 -5.48 -10.88 14.10
C GLY A 8 -4.87 -9.51 14.43
N GLN A 9 -3.55 -9.45 14.65
CA GLN A 9 -2.85 -8.21 14.99
C GLN A 9 -2.87 -7.20 13.83
N LEU A 10 -2.79 -7.70 12.59
CA LEU A 10 -2.85 -6.89 11.39
C LEU A 10 -4.25 -6.32 11.19
N ILE A 11 -5.30 -7.12 11.41
CA ILE A 11 -6.70 -6.65 11.36
C ILE A 11 -6.93 -5.55 12.40
N ASP A 12 -6.44 -5.69 13.62
CA ASP A 12 -6.60 -4.69 14.67
C ASP A 12 -5.82 -3.40 14.35
N LEU A 13 -4.61 -3.52 13.78
CA LEU A 13 -3.84 -2.36 13.29
C LEU A 13 -4.61 -1.61 12.20
N PHE A 14 -5.12 -2.32 11.19
CA PHE A 14 -5.87 -1.70 10.09
C PHE A 14 -7.15 -1.03 10.57
N ARG A 15 -7.92 -1.68 11.44
CA ARG A 15 -9.14 -1.10 12.02
C ARG A 15 -8.84 0.16 12.81
N SER A 16 -7.76 0.15 13.60
CA SER A 16 -7.35 1.30 14.40
C SER A 16 -6.91 2.46 13.53
N TYR A 17 -6.17 2.20 12.44
CA TYR A 17 -5.75 3.23 11.50
C TYR A 17 -6.94 3.84 10.74
N ILE A 18 -7.87 3.00 10.25
CA ILE A 18 -9.12 3.44 9.61
C ILE A 18 -9.96 4.31 10.57
N ALA A 19 -10.03 3.94 11.85
CA ALA A 19 -10.75 4.72 12.85
C ALA A 19 -10.06 6.05 13.19
N ALA A 20 -8.73 6.09 13.12
CA ALA A 20 -7.93 7.29 13.38
C ALA A 20 -7.95 8.28 12.22
N ASP A 21 -8.06 7.79 10.97
CA ASP A 21 -8.08 8.63 9.77
C ASP A 21 -9.25 8.30 8.82
N PRO A 22 -10.38 9.01 8.92
CA PRO A 22 -11.52 8.79 8.04
C PRO A 22 -11.23 9.17 6.57
N ARG A 23 -10.17 9.93 6.28
CA ARG A 23 -9.80 10.35 4.91
C ARG A 23 -9.40 9.14 4.04
N LEU A 24 -8.92 8.07 4.67
CA LEU A 24 -8.59 6.80 4.00
C LEU A 24 -9.78 6.22 3.21
N GLY A 25 -11.02 6.55 3.60
CA GLY A 25 -12.21 6.12 2.87
C GLY A 25 -12.26 6.55 1.40
N ILE A 26 -11.47 7.54 0.97
CA ILE A 26 -11.30 7.91 -0.45
C ILE A 26 -10.65 6.76 -1.22
N TRP A 27 -9.58 6.17 -0.69
CA TRP A 27 -8.84 5.08 -1.34
C TRP A 27 -9.65 3.78 -1.45
N LEU A 28 -10.55 3.53 -0.50
CA LEU A 28 -11.52 2.43 -0.61
C LEU A 28 -12.46 2.63 -1.80
N ARG A 29 -12.87 3.87 -2.09
CA ARG A 29 -13.82 4.18 -3.18
C ARG A 29 -13.16 4.34 -4.54
N TYR A 30 -11.85 4.56 -4.60
CA TYR A 30 -11.11 4.84 -5.83
C TYR A 30 -11.34 3.75 -6.91
N PRO A 31 -11.57 4.13 -8.19
CA PRO A 31 -11.62 5.48 -8.76
C PRO A 31 -13.02 6.12 -8.72
N TYR A 32 -14.00 5.51 -8.06
CA TYR A 32 -15.38 6.02 -7.97
C TYR A 32 -15.51 7.12 -6.91
N ILE A 33 -14.75 8.19 -7.09
CA ILE A 33 -14.66 9.35 -6.21
C ILE A 33 -15.13 10.61 -6.95
N SER A 34 -15.34 11.71 -6.23
CA SER A 34 -15.70 13.00 -6.85
C SER A 34 -14.45 13.70 -7.41
N ASP A 35 -14.63 14.68 -8.30
CA ASP A 35 -13.51 15.49 -8.82
C ASP A 35 -12.74 16.24 -7.70
N ASP A 36 -13.45 16.64 -6.62
CA ASP A 36 -12.85 17.24 -5.44
C ASP A 36 -11.99 16.23 -4.66
N ASP A 37 -12.47 14.98 -4.53
CA ASP A 37 -11.71 13.88 -3.92
C ASP A 37 -10.49 13.50 -4.79
N ASP A 38 -10.62 13.56 -6.11
CA ASP A 38 -9.55 13.23 -7.07
C ASP A 38 -8.40 14.24 -6.95
N SER A 39 -8.75 15.54 -6.91
CA SER A 39 -7.79 16.61 -6.64
C SER A 39 -7.11 16.45 -5.27
N TYR A 40 -7.83 15.88 -4.28
CA TYR A 40 -7.27 15.58 -2.97
C TYR A 40 -6.29 14.39 -3.03
N THR A 41 -6.56 13.35 -3.83
CA THR A 41 -5.65 12.21 -3.99
C THR A 41 -4.34 12.56 -4.71
N ASP A 42 -4.34 13.59 -5.55
CA ASP A 42 -3.10 14.14 -6.13
C ASP A 42 -2.19 14.76 -5.06
N GLY A 43 -2.78 15.45 -4.07
CA GLY A 43 -2.06 16.07 -2.96
C GLY A 43 -1.70 15.12 -1.82
N TRP A 44 -2.50 14.08 -1.60
CA TRP A 44 -2.31 13.05 -0.58
C TRP A 44 -2.10 11.68 -1.23
N ALA A 45 -1.07 11.59 -2.06
CA ALA A 45 -0.73 10.43 -2.87
C ALA A 45 -0.07 9.30 -2.05
N CYS A 46 0.28 8.20 -2.75
CA CYS A 46 0.85 6.98 -2.18
C CYS A 46 2.01 7.19 -1.18
N GLU A 47 2.89 8.17 -1.41
CA GLU A 47 3.99 8.51 -0.50
C GLU A 47 3.50 9.03 0.86
N SER A 48 2.55 9.98 0.86
CA SER A 48 2.01 10.56 2.10
C SER A 48 1.21 9.53 2.90
N VAL A 49 0.35 8.78 2.22
CA VAL A 49 -0.47 7.73 2.86
C VAL A 49 0.42 6.65 3.47
N SER A 50 1.49 6.26 2.77
CA SER A 50 2.46 5.26 3.27
C SER A 50 3.26 5.78 4.46
N ALA A 51 3.71 7.03 4.41
CA ALA A 51 4.45 7.65 5.51
C ALA A 51 3.58 7.77 6.79
N GLU A 52 2.33 8.24 6.65
CA GLU A 52 1.38 8.35 7.76
C GLU A 52 1.07 6.97 8.37
N PHE A 53 0.85 5.96 7.53
CA PHE A 53 0.61 4.60 8.01
C PHE A 53 1.85 4.00 8.70
N ALA A 54 3.05 4.21 8.15
CA ALA A 54 4.29 3.72 8.75
C ALA A 54 4.51 4.36 10.13
N ALA A 55 4.25 5.67 10.28
CA ALA A 55 4.31 6.34 11.58
C ALA A 55 3.31 5.74 12.58
N PHE A 56 2.05 5.58 12.17
CA PHE A 56 1.01 4.97 13.01
C PHE A 56 1.35 3.53 13.44
N ALA A 57 1.90 2.72 12.52
CA ALA A 57 2.30 1.36 12.80
C ALA A 57 3.46 1.30 13.81
N ARG A 58 4.43 2.22 13.71
CA ARG A 58 5.54 2.34 14.67
C ARG A 58 5.05 2.71 16.07
N GLU A 59 4.12 3.66 16.17
CA GLU A 59 3.47 4.02 17.45
C GLU A 59 2.73 2.82 18.07
N SER A 60 2.22 1.93 17.22
CA SER A 60 1.54 0.68 17.60
C SER A 60 2.50 -0.49 17.89
N GLY A 61 3.81 -0.25 17.89
CA GLY A 61 4.84 -1.23 18.23
C GLY A 61 5.29 -2.14 17.08
N TRP A 62 4.98 -1.79 15.82
CA TRP A 62 5.51 -2.48 14.65
C TRP A 62 6.83 -1.84 14.20
N ILE A 63 7.72 -2.64 13.62
CA ILE A 63 8.77 -2.08 12.76
C ILE A 63 8.09 -1.81 11.41
N ALA A 64 8.16 -0.58 10.92
CA ALA A 64 7.59 -0.21 9.63
C ALA A 64 8.62 0.55 8.80
N VAL A 65 8.74 0.21 7.52
CA VAL A 65 9.57 0.94 6.54
C VAL A 65 8.72 1.28 5.32
N VAL A 66 8.92 2.48 4.78
CA VAL A 66 8.30 2.87 3.51
C VAL A 66 9.18 2.34 2.38
N LEU A 67 8.58 1.57 1.49
CA LEU A 67 9.21 1.09 0.27
C LEU A 67 8.78 2.00 -0.86
N ARG A 68 9.75 2.68 -1.46
CA ARG A 68 9.56 3.45 -2.68
C ARG A 68 10.04 2.63 -3.87
N ALA A 69 9.21 2.53 -4.87
CA ALA A 69 9.40 1.66 -6.01
C ALA A 69 9.31 2.46 -7.30
N SER A 70 10.28 2.28 -8.19
CA SER A 70 10.24 2.84 -9.54
C SER A 70 10.40 1.75 -10.58
N ASP A 71 9.67 1.88 -11.69
CA ASP A 71 9.85 0.99 -12.84
C ASP A 71 11.17 1.38 -13.53
N PRO A 72 12.17 0.49 -13.58
CA PRO A 72 13.48 0.80 -14.15
C PRO A 72 13.47 0.85 -15.69
N VAL A 73 12.41 0.39 -16.36
CA VAL A 73 12.36 0.18 -17.81
C VAL A 73 11.37 1.13 -18.50
N GLU A 74 10.18 1.33 -17.94
CA GLU A 74 9.21 2.29 -18.46
C GLU A 74 8.62 3.16 -17.33
N PRO A 75 8.86 4.48 -17.30
CA PRO A 75 8.29 5.38 -16.30
C PRO A 75 6.78 5.62 -16.57
N ARG A 76 5.97 4.55 -16.56
CA ARG A 76 4.49 4.63 -16.67
C ARG A 76 3.86 5.17 -15.39
N ALA A 77 4.55 5.05 -14.27
CA ALA A 77 4.28 5.71 -13.00
C ALA A 77 5.62 6.25 -12.48
N ASP A 78 5.71 7.56 -12.20
CA ASP A 78 6.96 8.21 -11.79
C ASP A 78 7.60 7.52 -10.56
N TYR A 79 6.78 6.96 -9.67
CA TYR A 79 7.14 6.02 -8.60
C TYR A 79 5.84 5.56 -7.91
N HIS A 80 5.92 4.53 -7.07
CA HIS A 80 4.86 4.10 -6.16
C HIS A 80 5.43 3.79 -4.78
N SER A 81 4.63 3.94 -3.72
CA SER A 81 5.06 3.65 -2.36
C SER A 81 4.06 2.76 -1.62
N TRP A 82 4.59 1.85 -0.80
CA TRP A 82 3.84 1.03 0.15
C TRP A 82 4.65 0.83 1.44
N VAL A 83 4.08 0.16 2.45
CA VAL A 83 4.73 -0.05 3.74
C VAL A 83 5.05 -1.53 3.96
N ARG A 84 6.29 -1.83 4.33
CA ARG A 84 6.68 -3.13 4.87
C ARG A 84 6.68 -3.10 6.38
N LEU A 85 5.87 -3.97 6.97
CA LEU A 85 5.76 -4.19 8.40
C LEU A 85 6.58 -5.41 8.81
N SER A 86 7.21 -5.34 9.98
CA SER A 86 7.85 -6.47 10.63
C SER A 86 7.50 -6.54 12.11
N ARG A 87 7.21 -7.76 12.57
CA ARG A 87 7.01 -8.08 13.99
C ARG A 87 7.29 -9.55 14.22
N ASP A 88 8.00 -9.87 15.30
CA ASP A 88 8.31 -11.24 15.71
C ASP A 88 8.90 -12.13 14.58
N GLY A 89 9.70 -11.51 13.70
CA GLY A 89 10.36 -12.17 12.57
C GLY A 89 9.49 -12.44 11.34
N ALA A 90 8.20 -12.08 11.37
CA ALA A 90 7.32 -12.08 10.21
C ALA A 90 7.37 -10.73 9.47
N LEU A 91 7.12 -10.77 8.16
CA LEU A 91 7.06 -9.61 7.27
C LEU A 91 5.71 -9.58 6.57
N ILE A 92 5.13 -8.39 6.39
CA ILE A 92 3.93 -8.16 5.60
C ILE A 92 4.08 -6.83 4.87
N ASP A 93 3.79 -6.81 3.58
CA ASP A 93 3.68 -5.58 2.80
C ASP A 93 2.22 -5.13 2.77
N VAL A 94 1.99 -3.82 2.84
CA VAL A 94 0.68 -3.19 2.91
C VAL A 94 0.63 -1.97 1.99
N ASP A 95 -0.31 -1.96 1.05
CA ASP A 95 -0.59 -0.84 0.15
C ASP A 95 -2.03 -0.37 0.30
N TRP A 96 -2.19 0.86 0.78
CA TRP A 96 -3.48 1.54 0.96
C TRP A 96 -4.02 2.16 -0.34
N THR A 97 -3.15 2.34 -1.34
CA THR A 97 -3.40 3.14 -2.55
C THR A 97 -3.38 2.29 -3.82
N ALA A 98 -3.23 0.97 -3.70
CA ALA A 98 -3.14 0.00 -4.80
C ALA A 98 -4.24 0.12 -5.88
N ARG A 99 -5.42 0.62 -5.51
CA ARG A 99 -6.55 0.84 -6.44
C ARG A 99 -6.30 1.96 -7.46
N GLN A 100 -5.29 2.81 -7.27
CA GLN A 100 -4.89 3.80 -8.27
C GLN A 100 -4.50 3.16 -9.62
N PHE A 101 -4.05 1.90 -9.58
CA PHE A 101 -3.65 1.12 -10.76
C PHE A 101 -4.81 0.54 -11.57
N HIS A 102 -6.05 0.94 -11.29
CA HIS A 102 -7.25 0.46 -11.98
C HIS A 102 -7.18 0.60 -13.51
N ASN A 103 -6.33 1.44 -14.09
CA ASN A 103 -6.27 1.67 -15.55
C ASN A 103 -5.02 1.09 -16.24
N LEU A 104 -4.08 0.48 -15.51
CA LEU A 104 -2.76 0.11 -16.07
C LEU A 104 -2.79 -0.93 -17.18
N PHE A 105 -3.83 -1.77 -17.27
CA PHE A 105 -3.87 -2.90 -18.20
C PHE A 105 -5.01 -2.84 -19.24
N ALA A 106 -5.79 -1.76 -19.28
CA ALA A 106 -6.99 -1.67 -20.12
C ALA A 106 -6.91 -0.52 -21.15
N PRO A 107 -7.24 -0.77 -22.44
CA PRO A 107 -7.31 0.30 -23.44
C PRO A 107 -8.44 1.32 -23.19
N ASN A 108 -9.36 1.06 -22.24
CA ASN A 108 -10.53 1.90 -21.94
C ASN A 108 -10.73 2.21 -20.44
N GLY A 109 -9.72 1.99 -19.58
CA GLY A 109 -9.77 2.25 -18.13
C GLY A 109 -10.66 1.27 -17.34
N ASN A 110 -10.32 1.02 -16.08
CA ASN A 110 -10.97 0.07 -15.15
C ASN A 110 -10.76 -1.43 -15.45
N ASP A 111 -9.60 -1.97 -15.09
CA ASP A 111 -9.40 -3.39 -14.84
C ASP A 111 -10.24 -3.82 -13.62
N PRO A 112 -11.29 -4.64 -13.82
CA PRO A 112 -12.16 -5.08 -12.72
C PRO A 112 -11.41 -5.89 -11.67
N ASN A 113 -10.30 -6.55 -12.01
CA ASN A 113 -9.56 -7.37 -11.06
C ASN A 113 -8.95 -6.51 -9.95
N VAL A 114 -8.37 -5.35 -10.29
CA VAL A 114 -7.80 -4.40 -9.33
C VAL A 114 -8.87 -3.89 -8.36
N LEU A 115 -10.08 -3.65 -8.83
CA LEU A 115 -11.20 -3.14 -8.02
C LEU A 115 -11.77 -4.18 -7.06
N THR A 116 -11.60 -5.47 -7.37
CA THR A 116 -12.02 -6.58 -6.50
C THR A 116 -11.01 -6.94 -5.42
N LEU A 117 -9.80 -6.35 -5.44
CA LEU A 117 -8.79 -6.64 -4.44
C LEU A 117 -9.19 -6.10 -3.05
N PRO A 118 -8.77 -6.78 -1.96
CA PRO A 118 -8.92 -6.27 -0.60
C PRO A 118 -8.35 -4.86 -0.44
N TRP A 119 -8.91 -4.10 0.51
CA TRP A 119 -8.39 -2.80 0.89
C TRP A 119 -8.25 -2.71 2.42
N PRO A 120 -7.04 -2.39 2.94
CA PRO A 120 -5.78 -2.25 2.18
C PRO A 120 -5.36 -3.58 1.54
N LEU A 121 -4.54 -3.51 0.50
CA LEU A 121 -3.92 -4.70 -0.09
C LEU A 121 -2.75 -5.12 0.79
N ALA A 122 -2.76 -6.36 1.29
CA ALA A 122 -1.69 -6.87 2.13
C ALA A 122 -1.20 -8.24 1.63
N TRP A 123 0.10 -8.49 1.67
CA TRP A 123 0.70 -9.74 1.20
C TRP A 123 2.00 -10.10 1.92
N ASP A 124 2.38 -11.38 1.79
CA ASP A 124 3.64 -11.90 2.35
C ASP A 124 4.77 -11.77 1.31
N PRO A 125 5.76 -10.88 1.53
CA PRO A 125 6.88 -10.72 0.61
C PRO A 125 7.80 -11.94 0.54
N ALA A 126 7.74 -12.87 1.50
CA ALA A 126 8.47 -14.14 1.40
C ALA A 126 7.88 -15.08 0.35
N VAL A 127 6.60 -14.89 -0.02
CA VAL A 127 5.91 -15.65 -1.08
C VAL A 127 6.05 -14.96 -2.43
N THR A 128 5.91 -13.63 -2.49
CA THR A 128 5.91 -12.87 -3.76
C THR A 128 7.30 -12.43 -4.21
N GLY A 129 8.28 -12.39 -3.30
CA GLY A 129 9.58 -11.77 -3.51
C GLY A 129 9.65 -10.38 -2.83
N PRO A 130 10.82 -9.99 -2.31
CA PRO A 130 10.99 -8.81 -1.47
C PRO A 130 10.88 -7.48 -2.23
N THR A 131 10.83 -7.50 -3.55
CA THR A 131 10.75 -6.31 -4.43
C THR A 131 9.53 -6.38 -5.36
N THR A 132 8.62 -7.33 -5.12
CA THR A 132 7.47 -7.59 -5.99
C THR A 132 6.21 -7.00 -5.37
N HIS A 133 5.56 -6.12 -6.13
CA HIS A 133 4.22 -5.62 -5.80
C HIS A 133 3.16 -6.43 -6.56
N LEU A 134 2.08 -6.83 -5.89
CA LEU A 134 1.10 -7.78 -6.43
C LEU A 134 0.39 -7.34 -7.71
N ILE A 135 0.21 -6.04 -7.92
CA ILE A 135 -0.52 -5.51 -9.09
C ILE A 135 0.41 -5.17 -10.25
N VAL A 136 1.58 -4.63 -9.93
CA VAL A 136 2.45 -3.95 -10.91
C VAL A 136 3.75 -4.70 -11.19
N GLY A 137 4.00 -5.80 -10.49
CA GLY A 137 5.12 -6.70 -10.77
C GLY A 137 6.41 -6.30 -10.03
N GLU A 138 7.56 -6.61 -10.65
CA GLU A 138 8.87 -6.35 -10.07
C GLU A 138 9.26 -4.87 -10.19
N PHE A 139 9.75 -4.30 -9.09
CA PHE A 139 10.29 -2.95 -9.04
C PHE A 139 11.74 -2.92 -8.58
N ALA A 140 12.44 -1.84 -8.91
CA ALA A 140 13.58 -1.42 -8.10
C ALA A 140 13.04 -0.70 -6.86
N THR A 141 13.30 -1.23 -5.66
CA THR A 141 12.82 -0.64 -4.41
C THR A 141 13.96 0.00 -3.62
N VAL A 142 13.71 1.18 -3.06
CA VAL A 142 14.57 1.84 -2.07
C VAL A 142 13.80 1.94 -0.76
N GLU A 143 14.42 1.52 0.33
CA GLU A 143 13.89 1.73 1.67
C GLU A 143 14.13 3.19 2.09
N GLU A 144 13.06 3.90 2.43
CA GLU A 144 13.18 5.24 2.99
C GLU A 144 13.17 5.17 4.52
N GLU A 145 14.29 5.57 5.14
CA GLU A 145 14.34 5.88 6.57
C GLU A 145 13.65 7.22 6.80
N THR A 146 12.34 7.19 7.06
CA THR A 146 11.64 8.39 7.59
C THR A 146 12.20 8.68 8.99
N GLN A 147 12.95 9.78 9.11
CA GLN A 147 13.54 10.31 10.35
C GLN A 147 12.50 10.79 11.36
#